data_AF-A0A3M1ENY3-F1
#
_entry.id   AF-A0A3M1ENY3-F1
#
_cell.length_a   1.000
_cell.length_b   1.000
_cell.length_c   1.000
_cell.angle_alpha   90.00
_cell.angle_beta   90.00
_cell.angle_gamma   90.00
#
_symmetry.space_group_name_H-M   'P 1'
#
loop_
_entity.id
_entity.type
_entity.pdbx_description
1 polymer ?
#
loop_
_entity_poly.entity_id
_entity_poly.type
_entity_poly.pdbx_seq_one_letter_code
_entity_poly.pdbx_strand_id
1 'polypeptide(L)'
;MQHGILDRPISYRPIEELQQHVAGIERSIAGCTWFRPVKLALALMDQSDLDPAQRELLGRLREAFEAGGHVIQPEPTRDSDLILAFHIVPPGDGSLWDRIQEVDPPVAVAVRDRYDLDGLHPNLVVVVSVTEDLRSLPHVEVEDLARMAMARIGAFKMLFIKVDPASWTPEYFVLSTIEGGHPAISRSDPRCYEELRDRLVTHACANEAGGYTPVKNAISYEAWKDCRTVDYIVRAGRRLGEMGHLDAPWDAQRVVSPGRTRLIQFLLGWQRQAAGAIIAFAPDLDVPEAYRSGPFTGIPIVTCTGRHDVDKRHLRRDEDLVAVSLRDGTLYAFGVEGRRLKGPSIEGDELVGGMMASPVVRLREHPDGYVFDPDGNIAVPRIWAIVHTHRGVEEIRPIRVNGQAVHVVEHIRPNVEQFPYAVGCGKDMMFEISRDGMARSTAATDFESPAVVGMFDVANHGTNFFLYCAPRPGTNIIPRDPFENFLNLLDPDVYGAIKLTTEVPQI
;
A
#
# COMPACT_ATOMS: atom_id res chain seq x y z
N MET A 1 -13.88 27.06 1.28
CA MET A 1 -14.87 25.95 1.20
C MET A 1 -15.04 25.39 2.61
N GLN A 2 -16.12 25.78 3.30
CA GLN A 2 -16.57 25.16 4.55
C GLN A 2 -17.50 24.01 4.15
N HIS A 3 -16.97 22.79 4.06
CA HIS A 3 -17.79 21.59 3.94
C HIS A 3 -17.36 20.58 5.00
N GLY A 4 -18.32 20.15 5.84
CA GLY A 4 -18.41 18.71 6.12
C GLY A 4 -18.29 18.18 7.55
N ILE A 5 -18.40 18.99 8.61
CA ILE A 5 -18.44 18.42 9.98
C ILE A 5 -19.88 18.27 10.52
N LEU A 6 -20.84 19.10 10.08
CA LEU A 6 -22.13 19.22 10.81
C LEU A 6 -23.32 18.36 10.32
N ASP A 7 -23.20 17.61 9.22
CA ASP A 7 -24.29 16.75 8.72
C ASP A 7 -23.83 15.31 8.41
N ARG A 8 -22.87 14.78 9.17
CA ARG A 8 -22.49 13.36 9.00
C ARG A 8 -23.53 12.44 9.63
N PRO A 9 -23.93 11.35 8.95
CA PRO A 9 -24.82 10.34 9.54
C PRO A 9 -24.23 9.77 10.83
N ILE A 10 -25.10 9.19 11.68
CA ILE A 10 -24.72 8.53 12.96
C ILE A 10 -23.62 7.46 12.75
N SER A 11 -23.56 6.90 11.54
CA SER A 11 -22.50 6.02 11.08
C SER A 11 -22.11 6.43 9.67
N TYR A 12 -20.80 6.52 9.41
CA TYR A 12 -20.21 6.80 8.11
C TYR A 12 -19.60 5.51 7.52
N ARG A 13 -19.79 5.26 6.22
CA ARG A 13 -19.33 4.04 5.53
C ARG A 13 -18.34 4.38 4.40
N PRO A 14 -17.03 4.35 4.69
CA PRO A 14 -16.01 4.89 3.79
C PRO A 14 -15.93 4.19 2.43
N ILE A 15 -15.99 2.86 2.42
CA ILE A 15 -15.94 2.07 1.18
C ILE A 15 -17.10 2.44 0.24
N GLU A 16 -18.32 2.54 0.79
CA GLU A 16 -19.52 2.90 0.00
C GLU A 16 -19.40 4.33 -0.54
N GLU A 17 -18.92 5.29 0.27
CA GLU A 17 -18.71 6.66 -0.19
C GLU A 17 -17.64 6.75 -1.28
N LEU A 18 -16.53 6.03 -1.14
CA LEU A 18 -15.47 6.01 -2.15
C LEU A 18 -15.99 5.46 -3.48
N GLN A 19 -16.74 4.37 -3.45
CA GLN A 19 -17.36 3.79 -4.64
C GLN A 19 -18.32 4.79 -5.32
N GLN A 20 -19.16 5.49 -4.55
CA GLN A 20 -20.07 6.52 -5.07
C GLN A 20 -19.31 7.71 -5.64
N HIS A 21 -18.23 8.15 -4.97
CA HIS A 21 -17.40 9.26 -5.41
C HIS A 21 -16.72 8.95 -6.75
N VAL A 22 -16.12 7.76 -6.88
CA VAL A 22 -15.48 7.31 -8.12
C VAL A 22 -16.49 7.14 -9.24
N ALA A 23 -17.67 6.57 -8.98
CA ALA A 23 -18.71 6.41 -9.99
C ALA A 23 -19.22 7.73 -10.58
N GLY A 24 -19.08 8.85 -9.84
CA GLY A 24 -19.46 10.18 -10.28
C GLY A 24 -18.40 10.93 -11.08
N ILE A 25 -17.19 10.38 -11.25
CA ILE A 25 -16.05 11.07 -11.85
C ILE A 25 -15.60 10.35 -13.12
N GLU A 26 -15.53 11.10 -14.22
CA GLU A 26 -14.89 10.62 -15.42
C GLU A 26 -13.37 10.52 -15.20
N ARG A 27 -12.87 9.30 -15.11
CA ARG A 27 -11.44 9.03 -14.91
C ARG A 27 -10.68 9.12 -16.22
N SER A 28 -9.54 9.81 -16.19
CA SER A 28 -8.62 9.95 -17.31
C SER A 28 -7.22 10.24 -16.82
N ILE A 29 -6.21 9.60 -17.42
CA ILE A 29 -4.80 9.82 -17.09
C ILE A 29 -4.18 11.01 -17.83
N ALA A 30 -4.82 11.51 -18.89
CA ALA A 30 -4.22 12.51 -19.78
C ALA A 30 -3.95 13.87 -19.11
N GLY A 31 -4.68 14.17 -18.03
CA GLY A 31 -4.51 15.40 -17.24
C GLY A 31 -3.56 15.25 -16.03
N CYS A 32 -3.09 14.04 -15.75
CA CYS A 32 -2.29 13.77 -14.56
C CYS A 32 -0.84 14.22 -14.74
N THR A 33 -0.23 14.82 -13.71
CA THR A 33 1.14 15.36 -13.80
C THR A 33 2.23 14.29 -13.98
N TRP A 34 1.94 13.04 -13.60
CA TRP A 34 2.84 11.89 -13.73
C TRP A 34 2.72 11.17 -15.08
N PHE A 35 1.70 11.49 -15.88
CA PHE A 35 1.41 10.78 -17.11
C PHE A 35 2.47 11.04 -18.17
N ARG A 36 2.88 9.96 -18.86
CA ARG A 36 3.67 10.01 -20.08
C ARG A 36 3.23 8.91 -21.03
N PRO A 37 3.42 9.08 -22.35
CA PRO A 37 3.31 7.97 -23.28
C PRO A 37 4.28 6.83 -22.92
N VAL A 38 3.82 5.59 -23.09
CA VAL A 38 4.59 4.39 -22.77
C VAL A 38 4.86 3.55 -24.02
N LYS A 39 5.90 2.72 -23.95
CA LYS A 39 6.24 1.71 -24.95
C LYS A 39 5.72 0.34 -24.48
N LEU A 40 4.66 -0.15 -25.11
CA LEU A 40 4.09 -1.46 -24.88
C LEU A 40 4.79 -2.48 -25.80
N ALA A 41 5.40 -3.50 -25.21
CA ALA A 41 5.92 -4.65 -25.93
C ALA A 41 5.13 -5.93 -25.63
N LEU A 42 5.26 -6.89 -26.53
CA LEU A 42 4.53 -8.14 -26.52
C LEU A 42 5.51 -9.29 -26.55
N ALA A 43 5.45 -10.18 -25.56
CA ALA A 43 6.46 -11.20 -25.34
C ALA A 43 5.90 -12.62 -25.45
N LEU A 44 6.74 -13.54 -25.95
CA LEU A 44 6.45 -14.98 -26.01
C LEU A 44 5.14 -15.32 -26.74
N MET A 45 4.80 -14.53 -27.76
CA MET A 45 3.57 -14.72 -28.50
C MET A 45 3.82 -15.46 -29.81
N ASP A 46 3.26 -16.66 -29.94
CA ASP A 46 2.75 -17.12 -31.22
C ASP A 46 1.23 -16.85 -31.23
N GLN A 47 0.75 -16.09 -32.22
CA GLN A 47 -0.67 -15.73 -32.29
C GLN A 47 -1.58 -16.95 -32.51
N SER A 48 -1.03 -18.07 -33.01
CA SER A 48 -1.75 -19.34 -33.10
C SER A 48 -2.16 -19.89 -31.74
N ASP A 49 -1.39 -19.57 -30.70
CA ASP A 49 -1.49 -20.21 -29.38
C ASP A 49 -2.42 -19.45 -28.42
N LEU A 50 -2.92 -18.29 -28.84
CA LEU A 50 -3.88 -17.51 -28.09
C LEU A 50 -5.29 -18.09 -28.20
N ASP A 51 -6.01 -18.09 -27.09
CA ASP A 51 -7.45 -18.36 -27.12
C ASP A 51 -8.23 -17.18 -27.76
N PRO A 52 -9.51 -17.37 -28.14
CA PRO A 52 -10.31 -16.31 -28.76
C PRO A 52 -10.40 -15.02 -27.94
N ALA A 53 -10.49 -15.12 -26.60
CA ALA A 53 -10.61 -13.99 -25.71
C ALA A 53 -9.31 -13.18 -25.64
N GLN A 54 -8.17 -13.86 -25.57
CA GLN A 54 -6.85 -13.24 -25.58
C GLN A 54 -6.55 -12.55 -26.92
N ARG A 55 -6.97 -13.14 -28.05
CA ARG A 55 -6.87 -12.49 -29.37
C ARG A 55 -7.71 -11.23 -29.46
N GLU A 56 -8.95 -11.27 -28.98
CA GLU A 56 -9.81 -10.09 -28.96
C GLU A 56 -9.19 -8.98 -28.11
N LEU A 57 -8.79 -9.31 -26.88
CA LEU A 57 -8.14 -8.37 -25.97
C LEU A 57 -6.91 -7.74 -26.63
N LEU A 58 -6.03 -8.54 -27.25
CA LEU A 58 -4.84 -8.02 -27.91
C LEU A 58 -5.19 -6.99 -28.99
N GLY A 59 -6.14 -7.31 -29.87
CA GLY A 59 -6.54 -6.40 -30.95
C GLY A 59 -7.09 -5.08 -30.40
N ARG A 60 -8.04 -5.17 -29.46
CA ARG A 60 -8.70 -3.99 -28.86
C ARG A 60 -7.76 -3.15 -28.00
N LEU A 61 -6.88 -3.80 -27.24
CA LEU A 61 -5.94 -3.10 -26.39
C LEU A 61 -4.88 -2.39 -27.23
N ARG A 62 -4.40 -2.98 -28.33
CA ARG A 62 -3.51 -2.29 -29.28
C ARG A 62 -4.16 -1.01 -29.83
N GLU A 63 -5.40 -1.12 -30.33
CA GLU A 63 -6.18 0.04 -30.80
C GLU A 63 -6.29 1.13 -29.71
N ALA A 64 -6.59 0.74 -28.47
CA ALA A 64 -6.69 1.68 -27.36
C ALA A 64 -5.35 2.35 -27.01
N PHE A 65 -4.24 1.60 -27.03
CA PHE A 65 -2.90 2.13 -26.78
C PHE A 65 -2.48 3.14 -27.88
N GLU A 66 -2.67 2.80 -29.15
CA GLU A 66 -2.38 3.70 -30.28
C GLU A 66 -3.22 4.98 -30.22
N ALA A 67 -4.53 4.85 -29.95
CA ALA A 67 -5.42 6.00 -29.77
C ALA A 67 -5.02 6.90 -28.58
N GLY A 68 -4.42 6.31 -27.54
CA GLY A 68 -3.85 7.03 -26.38
C GLY A 68 -2.48 7.66 -26.65
N GLY A 69 -1.93 7.54 -27.86
CA GLY A 69 -0.62 8.08 -28.23
C GLY A 69 0.56 7.26 -27.70
N HIS A 70 0.35 6.00 -27.32
CA HIS A 70 1.41 5.08 -26.89
C HIS A 70 2.09 4.41 -28.08
N VAL A 71 3.28 3.85 -27.84
CA VAL A 71 4.06 3.16 -28.87
C VAL A 71 3.96 1.66 -28.67
N ILE A 72 3.53 0.93 -29.70
CA ILE A 72 3.56 -0.53 -29.70
C ILE A 72 4.86 -0.99 -30.33
N GLN A 73 5.63 -1.77 -29.58
CA GLN A 73 6.85 -2.41 -30.04
C GLN A 73 6.56 -3.82 -30.53
N PRO A 74 7.25 -4.27 -31.61
CA PRO A 74 7.09 -5.63 -32.10
C PRO A 74 7.65 -6.66 -31.11
N GLU A 75 8.71 -6.32 -30.40
CA GLU A 75 9.40 -7.18 -29.44
C GLU A 75 9.82 -6.36 -28.20
N PRO A 76 9.95 -7.01 -27.03
CA PRO A 76 10.53 -6.39 -25.84
C PRO A 76 11.95 -5.93 -26.05
N THR A 77 12.27 -4.75 -25.52
CA THR A 77 13.62 -4.22 -25.44
C THR A 77 13.87 -3.68 -24.03
N ARG A 78 15.12 -3.28 -23.75
CA ARG A 78 15.50 -2.61 -22.50
C ARG A 78 14.77 -1.28 -22.27
N ASP A 79 14.23 -0.70 -23.34
CA ASP A 79 13.46 0.56 -23.31
C ASP A 79 11.96 0.33 -23.24
N SER A 80 11.48 -0.92 -23.18
CA SER A 80 10.05 -1.20 -22.97
C SER A 80 9.62 -0.70 -21.59
N ASP A 81 8.44 -0.07 -21.52
CA ASP A 81 7.86 0.40 -20.26
C ASP A 81 6.90 -0.64 -19.66
N LEU A 82 6.28 -1.43 -20.54
CA LEU A 82 5.26 -2.43 -20.23
C LEU A 82 5.46 -3.64 -21.14
N ILE A 83 5.42 -4.84 -20.58
CA ILE A 83 5.46 -6.08 -21.36
C ILE A 83 4.20 -6.88 -21.05
N LEU A 84 3.45 -7.26 -22.08
CA LEU A 84 2.39 -8.26 -21.97
C LEU A 84 2.89 -9.61 -22.46
N ALA A 85 2.71 -10.63 -21.64
CA ALA A 85 2.87 -12.03 -22.03
C ALA A 85 1.54 -12.76 -21.85
N PHE A 86 1.35 -13.87 -22.56
CA PHE A 86 0.11 -14.64 -22.54
C PHE A 86 0.40 -16.05 -22.08
N HIS A 87 -0.51 -16.60 -21.29
CA HIS A 87 -0.43 -17.97 -20.83
C HIS A 87 -1.82 -18.63 -20.90
N ILE A 88 -1.84 -19.90 -21.30
CA ILE A 88 -3.07 -20.68 -21.40
C ILE A 88 -3.22 -21.50 -20.13
N VAL A 89 -4.30 -21.22 -19.38
CA VAL A 89 -4.73 -22.10 -18.29
C VAL A 89 -5.54 -23.22 -18.94
N PRO A 90 -5.15 -24.50 -18.77
CA PRO A 90 -5.86 -25.61 -19.38
C PRO A 90 -7.35 -25.60 -19.03
N PRO A 91 -8.25 -25.83 -20.00
CA PRO A 91 -9.66 -26.04 -19.70
C PRO A 91 -9.83 -27.36 -18.94
N GLY A 92 -10.82 -27.45 -18.07
CA GLY A 92 -11.14 -28.69 -17.38
C GLY A 92 -11.92 -28.47 -16.10
N ASP A 93 -12.42 -29.57 -15.56
CA ASP A 93 -13.04 -29.59 -14.23
C ASP A 93 -11.96 -29.41 -13.15
N GLY A 94 -12.30 -28.74 -12.06
CA GLY A 94 -11.39 -28.48 -10.94
C GLY A 94 -11.14 -26.99 -10.70
N SER A 95 -10.50 -26.68 -9.59
CA SER A 95 -10.25 -25.29 -9.18
C SER A 95 -9.11 -24.67 -9.99
N LEU A 96 -9.01 -23.33 -10.03
CA LEU A 96 -7.83 -22.66 -10.58
C LEU A 96 -6.53 -23.07 -9.86
N TRP A 97 -6.62 -23.44 -8.58
CA TRP A 97 -5.49 -23.98 -7.83
C TRP A 97 -4.98 -25.31 -8.38
N ASP A 98 -5.81 -26.08 -9.08
CA ASP A 98 -5.39 -27.33 -9.69
C ASP A 98 -4.98 -27.14 -11.16
N ARG A 99 -5.56 -26.14 -11.84
CA ARG A 99 -5.32 -25.93 -13.28
C ARG A 99 -4.11 -25.06 -13.58
N ILE A 100 -3.79 -24.10 -12.71
CA ILE A 100 -2.60 -23.26 -12.85
C ILE A 100 -1.39 -24.02 -12.30
N GLN A 101 -0.56 -24.53 -13.19
CA GLN A 101 0.63 -25.32 -12.86
C GLN A 101 1.91 -24.46 -12.86
N GLU A 102 2.97 -24.95 -12.22
CA GLU A 102 4.29 -24.31 -12.30
C GLU A 102 4.83 -24.35 -13.73
N VAL A 103 5.17 -23.19 -14.27
CA VAL A 103 5.78 -23.03 -15.60
C VAL A 103 7.28 -22.95 -15.44
N ASP A 104 8.04 -23.75 -16.19
CA ASP A 104 9.52 -23.74 -16.15
C ASP A 104 10.15 -23.57 -17.54
N PRO A 105 11.01 -22.56 -17.76
CA PRO A 105 11.33 -21.48 -16.81
C PRO A 105 10.12 -20.56 -16.54
N PRO A 106 10.06 -19.87 -15.38
CA PRO A 106 8.99 -18.91 -15.11
C PRO A 106 8.95 -17.83 -16.20
N VAL A 107 7.76 -17.33 -16.53
CA VAL A 107 7.54 -16.42 -17.68
C VAL A 107 8.46 -15.20 -17.61
N ALA A 108 8.62 -14.55 -16.46
CA ALA A 108 9.52 -13.40 -16.30
C ALA A 108 10.99 -13.73 -16.64
N VAL A 109 11.44 -14.94 -16.32
CA VAL A 109 12.79 -15.42 -16.65
C VAL A 109 12.87 -15.72 -18.14
N ALA A 110 11.86 -16.41 -18.70
CA ALA A 110 11.79 -16.73 -20.12
C ALA A 110 11.80 -15.46 -20.99
N VAL A 111 11.05 -14.42 -20.60
CA VAL A 111 11.04 -13.12 -21.28
C VAL A 111 12.42 -12.45 -21.19
N ARG A 112 13.02 -12.36 -19.99
CA ARG A 112 14.36 -11.78 -19.82
C ARG A 112 15.38 -12.44 -20.72
N ASP A 113 15.44 -13.78 -20.69
CA ASP A 113 16.48 -14.54 -21.38
C ASP A 113 16.27 -14.53 -22.91
N ARG A 114 15.03 -14.59 -23.39
CA ARG A 114 14.73 -14.55 -24.82
C ARG A 114 15.05 -13.20 -25.46
N TYR A 115 14.81 -12.11 -24.74
CA TYR A 115 14.91 -10.74 -25.29
C TYR A 115 16.10 -9.94 -24.74
N ASP A 116 17.04 -10.59 -24.06
CA ASP A 116 18.26 -9.98 -23.49
C ASP A 116 18.01 -8.71 -22.65
N LEU A 117 17.08 -8.82 -21.69
CA LEU A 117 16.75 -7.74 -20.77
C LEU A 117 17.73 -7.70 -19.59
N ASP A 118 18.03 -6.50 -19.07
CA ASP A 118 18.99 -6.27 -17.96
C ASP A 118 18.50 -6.79 -16.58
N GLY A 119 17.36 -7.47 -16.52
CA GLY A 119 16.76 -8.02 -15.32
C GLY A 119 15.33 -8.49 -15.55
N LEU A 120 14.64 -8.83 -14.45
CA LEU A 120 13.20 -9.09 -14.53
C LEU A 120 12.48 -7.76 -14.74
N HIS A 121 11.61 -7.70 -15.74
CA HIS A 121 10.91 -6.47 -16.07
C HIS A 121 9.82 -6.19 -15.01
N PRO A 122 9.84 -5.03 -14.32
CA PRO A 122 8.95 -4.75 -13.17
C PRO A 122 7.48 -4.61 -13.57
N ASN A 123 7.23 -4.27 -14.84
CA ASN A 123 5.89 -4.15 -15.43
C ASN A 123 5.65 -5.24 -16.46
N LEU A 124 6.06 -6.48 -16.16
CA LEU A 124 5.56 -7.65 -16.88
C LEU A 124 4.19 -8.04 -16.33
N VAL A 125 3.19 -8.06 -17.21
CA VAL A 125 1.83 -8.53 -16.91
C VAL A 125 1.57 -9.79 -17.72
N VAL A 126 1.16 -10.86 -17.03
CA VAL A 126 0.74 -12.09 -17.72
C VAL A 126 -0.77 -12.14 -17.82
N VAL A 127 -1.27 -12.32 -19.04
CA VAL A 127 -2.68 -12.44 -19.37
C VAL A 127 -3.08 -13.92 -19.37
N VAL A 128 -4.17 -14.24 -18.68
CA VAL A 128 -4.75 -15.59 -18.64
C VAL A 128 -6.27 -15.52 -18.77
N SER A 129 -6.88 -16.52 -19.42
CA SER A 129 -8.34 -16.66 -19.48
C SER A 129 -8.83 -17.70 -18.48
N VAL A 130 -9.92 -17.39 -17.78
CA VAL A 130 -10.52 -18.24 -16.74
C VAL A 130 -12.04 -18.29 -16.86
N THR A 131 -12.66 -19.36 -16.38
CA THR A 131 -14.12 -19.54 -16.41
C THR A 131 -14.78 -19.24 -15.06
N GLU A 132 -14.00 -19.06 -14.00
CA GLU A 132 -14.44 -18.77 -12.64
C GLU A 132 -14.75 -17.29 -12.43
N ASP A 133 -15.89 -16.98 -11.79
CA ASP A 133 -16.24 -15.60 -11.45
C ASP A 133 -15.47 -15.12 -10.20
N LEU A 134 -14.31 -14.51 -10.43
CA LEU A 134 -13.49 -13.93 -9.37
C LEU A 134 -14.19 -12.84 -8.54
N ARG A 135 -15.23 -12.16 -9.05
CA ARG A 135 -15.95 -11.12 -8.29
C ARG A 135 -16.87 -11.71 -7.23
N SER A 136 -17.16 -13.01 -7.33
CA SER A 136 -17.98 -13.73 -6.36
C SER A 136 -17.16 -14.25 -5.17
N LEU A 137 -15.83 -14.19 -5.25
CA LEU A 137 -14.93 -14.64 -4.20
C LEU A 137 -14.66 -13.50 -3.20
N PRO A 138 -14.44 -13.81 -1.91
CA PRO A 138 -13.94 -12.84 -0.93
C PRO A 138 -12.59 -12.23 -1.37
N HIS A 139 -12.33 -10.98 -0.97
CA HIS A 139 -11.10 -10.25 -1.30
C HIS A 139 -9.81 -11.08 -1.07
N VAL A 140 -9.71 -11.73 0.09
CA VAL A 140 -8.55 -12.54 0.49
C VAL A 140 -8.36 -13.77 -0.41
N GLU A 141 -9.43 -14.37 -0.91
CA GLU A 141 -9.34 -15.53 -1.80
C GLU A 141 -8.85 -15.13 -3.20
N VAL A 142 -9.28 -13.96 -3.70
CA VAL A 142 -8.78 -13.40 -4.97
C VAL A 142 -7.30 -13.04 -4.86
N GLU A 143 -6.90 -12.43 -3.74
CA GLU A 143 -5.50 -12.10 -3.44
C GLU A 143 -4.62 -13.35 -3.41
N ASP A 144 -5.02 -14.39 -2.68
CA ASP A 144 -4.27 -15.65 -2.59
C ASP A 144 -4.19 -16.36 -3.95
N LEU A 145 -5.28 -16.36 -4.72
CA LEU A 145 -5.31 -16.89 -6.08
C LEU A 145 -4.34 -16.14 -7.00
N ALA A 146 -4.36 -14.81 -6.97
CA ALA A 146 -3.48 -13.98 -7.79
C ALA A 146 -2.00 -14.21 -7.43
N ARG A 147 -1.66 -14.25 -6.13
CA ARG A 147 -0.30 -14.55 -5.67
C ARG A 147 0.15 -15.94 -6.05
N MET A 148 -0.73 -16.94 -5.96
CA MET A 148 -0.45 -18.30 -6.43
C MET A 148 -0.16 -18.31 -7.93
N ALA A 149 -0.99 -17.65 -8.75
CA ALA A 149 -0.80 -17.58 -10.19
C ALA A 149 0.53 -16.88 -10.54
N MET A 150 0.84 -15.76 -9.89
CA MET A 150 2.12 -15.05 -10.04
C MET A 150 3.32 -15.94 -9.71
N ALA A 151 3.25 -16.71 -8.61
CA ALA A 151 4.33 -17.58 -8.18
C ALA A 151 4.54 -18.80 -9.11
N ARG A 152 3.46 -19.40 -9.60
CA ARG A 152 3.50 -20.58 -10.46
C ARG A 152 3.86 -20.26 -11.92
N ILE A 153 3.24 -19.23 -12.47
CA ILE A 153 3.48 -18.79 -13.85
C ILE A 153 4.78 -17.98 -13.93
N GLY A 154 5.13 -17.24 -12.87
CA GLY A 154 6.33 -16.41 -12.81
C GLY A 154 6.10 -15.02 -13.38
N ALA A 155 5.22 -14.25 -12.75
CA ALA A 155 4.89 -12.88 -13.11
C ALA A 155 4.78 -11.99 -11.86
N PHE A 156 4.75 -10.66 -12.04
CA PHE A 156 4.52 -9.71 -10.94
C PHE A 156 3.10 -9.16 -10.91
N LYS A 157 2.39 -9.28 -12.03
CA LYS A 157 1.02 -8.80 -12.24
C LYS A 157 0.31 -9.79 -13.13
N MET A 158 -0.96 -10.04 -12.85
CA MET A 158 -1.82 -10.92 -13.63
C MET A 158 -2.98 -10.13 -14.21
N LEU A 159 -3.33 -10.38 -15.46
CA LEU A 159 -4.58 -9.91 -16.05
C LEU A 159 -5.46 -11.12 -16.34
N PHE A 160 -6.47 -11.33 -15.51
CA PHE A 160 -7.45 -12.39 -15.71
C PHE A 160 -8.55 -11.90 -16.65
N ILE A 161 -8.85 -12.69 -17.68
CA ILE A 161 -10.02 -12.53 -18.53
C ILE A 161 -11.05 -13.54 -18.07
N LYS A 162 -12.16 -13.09 -17.49
CA LYS A 162 -13.30 -13.99 -17.31
C LYS A 162 -13.95 -14.22 -18.66
N VAL A 163 -14.15 -15.47 -19.04
CA VAL A 163 -14.82 -15.84 -20.29
C VAL A 163 -16.11 -16.61 -20.04
N ASP A 164 -17.08 -16.45 -20.94
CA ASP A 164 -18.20 -17.37 -21.07
C ASP A 164 -17.68 -18.74 -21.56
N PRO A 165 -17.93 -19.85 -20.85
CA PRO A 165 -17.37 -21.16 -21.21
C PRO A 165 -17.83 -21.70 -22.58
N ALA A 166 -19.00 -21.29 -23.06
CA ALA A 166 -19.56 -21.80 -24.32
C ALA A 166 -19.00 -21.08 -25.55
N SER A 167 -18.86 -19.75 -25.47
CA SER A 167 -18.47 -18.90 -26.59
C SER A 167 -17.03 -18.40 -26.51
N TRP A 168 -16.36 -18.54 -25.35
CA TRP A 168 -15.07 -17.92 -25.05
C TRP A 168 -15.08 -16.40 -25.21
N THR A 169 -16.25 -15.77 -25.08
CA THR A 169 -16.39 -14.32 -25.14
C THR A 169 -15.96 -13.75 -23.78
N PRO A 170 -15.02 -12.78 -23.72
CA PRO A 170 -14.74 -12.07 -22.48
C PRO A 170 -16.01 -11.48 -21.85
N GLU A 171 -16.14 -11.53 -20.52
CA GLU A 171 -17.22 -10.90 -19.76
C GLU A 171 -16.71 -9.69 -18.97
N TYR A 172 -15.56 -9.84 -18.33
CA TYR A 172 -14.85 -8.77 -17.63
C TYR A 172 -13.36 -9.11 -17.48
N PHE A 173 -12.58 -8.10 -17.09
CA PHE A 173 -11.14 -8.19 -16.90
C PHE A 173 -10.79 -7.87 -15.44
N VAL A 174 -9.80 -8.56 -14.86
CA VAL A 174 -9.29 -8.29 -13.51
C VAL A 174 -7.78 -8.12 -13.57
N LEU A 175 -7.29 -6.92 -13.27
CA LEU A 175 -5.86 -6.66 -13.17
C LEU A 175 -5.42 -6.85 -11.72
N SER A 176 -4.72 -7.94 -11.43
CA SER A 176 -4.27 -8.27 -10.09
C SER A 176 -2.80 -7.92 -9.84
N THR A 177 -2.50 -7.38 -8.66
CA THR A 177 -1.14 -7.11 -8.17
C THR A 177 -0.79 -7.97 -6.96
N ILE A 178 0.51 -8.06 -6.64
CA ILE A 178 0.99 -8.88 -5.52
C ILE A 178 0.56 -8.32 -4.16
N GLU A 179 0.24 -7.04 -4.11
CA GLU A 179 -0.20 -6.31 -2.92
C GLU A 179 -1.68 -6.47 -2.61
N GLY A 180 -2.45 -7.14 -3.48
CA GLY A 180 -3.86 -7.44 -3.25
C GLY A 180 -4.85 -6.65 -4.12
N GLY A 181 -4.37 -5.70 -4.93
CA GLY A 181 -5.24 -4.99 -5.87
C GLY A 181 -5.78 -5.93 -6.94
N HIS A 182 -7.08 -5.84 -7.25
CA HIS A 182 -7.77 -6.62 -8.28
C HIS A 182 -9.04 -5.92 -8.81
N PRO A 183 -8.96 -4.66 -9.28
CA PRO A 183 -10.09 -3.99 -9.90
C PRO A 183 -10.64 -4.77 -11.09
N ALA A 184 -11.97 -4.86 -11.18
CA ALA A 184 -12.68 -5.56 -12.24
C ALA A 184 -13.35 -4.56 -13.21
N ILE A 185 -13.13 -4.75 -14.51
CA ILE A 185 -13.67 -3.89 -15.56
C ILE A 185 -14.61 -4.72 -16.43
N SER A 186 -15.89 -4.34 -16.48
CA SER A 186 -16.87 -5.03 -17.31
C SER A 186 -16.58 -4.81 -18.79
N ARG A 187 -16.62 -5.87 -19.61
CA ARG A 187 -16.56 -5.73 -21.07
C ARG A 187 -17.68 -4.85 -21.62
N SER A 188 -18.85 -4.86 -20.96
CA SER A 188 -20.00 -4.06 -21.39
C SER A 188 -19.80 -2.56 -21.21
N ASP A 189 -18.75 -2.13 -20.49
CA ASP A 189 -18.40 -0.74 -20.36
C ASP A 189 -17.87 -0.21 -21.72
N PRO A 190 -18.46 0.87 -22.29
CA PRO A 190 -17.98 1.46 -23.53
C PRO A 190 -16.51 1.87 -23.51
N ARG A 191 -15.96 2.19 -22.33
CA ARG A 191 -14.57 2.58 -22.10
C ARG A 191 -13.71 1.44 -21.57
N CYS A 192 -14.20 0.20 -21.55
CA CYS A 192 -13.51 -0.96 -20.97
C CYS A 192 -12.03 -1.06 -21.36
N TYR A 193 -11.71 -0.96 -22.66
CA TYR A 193 -10.33 -1.10 -23.16
C TYR A 193 -9.49 0.15 -22.94
N GLU A 194 -10.10 1.34 -22.88
CA GLU A 194 -9.42 2.58 -22.50
C GLU A 194 -9.06 2.57 -21.01
N GLU A 195 -9.97 2.13 -20.15
CA GLU A 195 -9.73 1.98 -18.72
C GLU A 195 -8.66 0.92 -18.45
N LEU A 196 -8.71 -0.21 -19.15
CA LEU A 196 -7.70 -1.25 -19.02
C LEU A 196 -6.31 -0.75 -19.47
N ARG A 197 -6.24 -0.03 -20.60
CA ARG A 197 -5.01 0.68 -21.02
C ARG A 197 -4.55 1.61 -19.92
N ASP A 198 -5.42 2.48 -19.41
CA ASP A 198 -5.02 3.51 -18.47
C ASP A 198 -4.45 2.91 -17.19
N ARG A 199 -5.04 1.85 -16.64
CA ARG A 199 -4.49 1.13 -15.48
C ARG A 199 -3.11 0.54 -15.75
N LEU A 200 -2.92 -0.09 -16.92
CA LEU A 200 -1.63 -0.64 -17.32
C LEU A 200 -0.57 0.47 -17.48
N VAL A 201 -0.96 1.61 -18.05
CA VAL A 201 -0.11 2.79 -18.21
C VAL A 201 0.25 3.40 -16.87
N THR A 202 -0.70 3.49 -15.93
CA THR A 202 -0.45 3.95 -14.55
C THR A 202 0.67 3.13 -13.91
N HIS A 203 0.59 1.79 -13.98
CA HIS A 203 1.68 0.93 -13.48
C HIS A 203 3.00 1.12 -14.23
N ALA A 204 2.95 1.34 -15.55
CA ALA A 204 4.14 1.55 -16.38
C ALA A 204 4.82 2.91 -16.13
N CYS A 205 4.06 3.92 -15.72
CA CYS A 205 4.59 5.24 -15.37
C CYS A 205 5.19 5.29 -13.95
N ALA A 206 4.77 4.39 -13.06
CA ALA A 206 5.26 4.32 -11.69
C ALA A 206 6.62 3.61 -11.58
N ASN A 207 7.56 4.22 -10.86
CA ASN A 207 8.89 3.69 -10.62
C ASN A 207 8.98 2.95 -9.28
N GLU A 208 9.86 1.95 -9.20
CA GLU A 208 10.22 1.33 -7.91
C GLU A 208 10.85 2.39 -6.99
N ALA A 209 10.43 2.36 -5.73
CA ALA A 209 10.87 3.27 -4.69
C ALA A 209 11.29 2.48 -3.42
N GLY A 210 11.63 3.15 -2.31
CA GLY A 210 12.06 2.48 -1.08
C GLY A 210 13.56 2.17 -0.99
N GLY A 211 14.41 3.02 -1.56
CA GLY A 211 15.85 3.02 -1.33
C GLY A 211 16.22 3.70 0.00
N TYR A 212 17.37 3.33 0.59
CA TYR A 212 17.88 4.01 1.78
C TYR A 212 19.41 4.04 1.84
N THR A 213 19.95 5.04 2.54
CA THR A 213 21.37 5.17 2.86
C THR A 213 21.64 4.70 4.29
N PRO A 214 22.47 3.67 4.52
CA PRO A 214 22.75 3.18 5.86
C PRO A 214 23.74 4.09 6.60
N VAL A 215 23.43 4.43 7.85
CA VAL A 215 24.35 5.12 8.78
C VAL A 215 24.68 4.18 9.93
N LYS A 216 25.89 3.62 9.95
CA LYS A 216 26.28 2.59 10.93
C LYS A 216 26.55 3.20 12.30
N ASN A 217 26.16 2.48 13.36
CA ASN A 217 26.46 2.83 14.77
C ASN A 217 26.13 4.29 15.11
N ALA A 218 25.02 4.81 14.60
CA ALA A 218 24.61 6.19 14.82
C ALA A 218 23.82 6.38 16.13
N ILE A 219 23.28 5.29 16.65
CA ILE A 219 22.47 5.26 17.87
C ILE A 219 23.14 4.28 18.84
N SER A 220 23.37 4.71 20.07
CA SER A 220 23.93 3.83 21.10
C SER A 220 22.92 2.77 21.51
N TYR A 221 23.40 1.61 21.94
CA TYR A 221 22.52 0.54 22.40
C TYR A 221 21.65 0.96 23.59
N GLU A 222 22.21 1.69 24.56
CA GLU A 222 21.45 2.17 25.72
C GLU A 222 20.36 3.19 25.34
N ALA A 223 20.65 4.14 24.43
CA ALA A 223 19.62 5.07 23.96
C ALA A 223 18.47 4.34 23.24
N TRP A 224 18.79 3.33 22.42
CA TRP A 224 17.79 2.49 21.79
C TRP A 224 16.97 1.70 22.82
N LYS A 225 17.64 1.11 23.82
CA LYS A 225 17.02 0.30 24.87
C LYS A 225 16.10 1.11 25.78
N ASP A 226 16.43 2.36 26.04
CA ASP A 226 15.63 3.26 26.89
C ASP A 226 14.51 3.97 26.12
N CYS A 227 14.54 3.98 24.78
CA CYS A 227 13.52 4.60 23.96
C CYS A 227 12.15 3.91 24.09
N ARG A 228 11.16 4.64 24.61
CA ARG A 228 9.82 4.09 24.86
C ARG A 228 9.02 3.86 23.57
N THR A 229 9.29 4.66 22.54
CA THR A 229 8.61 4.54 21.23
C THR A 229 8.81 3.20 20.57
N VAL A 230 9.96 2.56 20.77
CA VAL A 230 10.22 1.20 20.30
C VAL A 230 9.23 0.21 20.94
N ASP A 231 8.94 0.33 22.24
CA ASP A 231 7.94 -0.51 22.91
C ASP A 231 6.51 -0.19 22.47
N TYR A 232 6.20 1.10 22.25
CA TYR A 232 4.90 1.52 21.74
C TYR A 232 4.58 0.86 20.40
N ILE A 233 5.53 0.88 19.46
CA ILE A 233 5.37 0.23 18.15
C ILE A 233 5.20 -1.29 18.30
N VAL A 234 6.02 -1.95 19.12
CA VAL A 234 5.90 -3.41 19.36
C VAL A 234 4.53 -3.76 19.92
N ARG A 235 4.03 -3.00 20.90
CA ARG A 235 2.70 -3.23 21.50
C ARG A 235 1.58 -2.95 20.51
N ALA A 236 1.68 -1.90 19.71
CA ALA A 236 0.70 -1.59 18.68
C ALA A 236 0.61 -2.73 17.64
N GLY A 237 1.74 -3.22 17.14
CA GLY A 237 1.79 -4.36 16.23
C GLY A 237 1.14 -5.62 16.82
N ARG A 238 1.47 -5.94 18.08
CA ARG A 238 0.84 -7.07 18.78
C ARG A 238 -0.67 -6.89 18.95
N ARG A 239 -1.11 -5.72 19.41
CA ARG A 239 -2.54 -5.44 19.66
C ARG A 239 -3.34 -5.50 18.36
N LEU A 240 -2.84 -4.90 17.28
CA LEU A 240 -3.48 -4.98 15.96
C LEU A 240 -3.50 -6.43 15.42
N GLY A 241 -2.45 -7.22 15.68
CA GLY A 241 -2.41 -8.64 15.36
C GLY A 241 -3.45 -9.47 16.13
N GLU A 242 -3.57 -9.25 17.45
CA GLU A 242 -4.59 -9.88 18.32
C GLU A 242 -6.01 -9.55 17.88
N MET A 243 -6.24 -8.34 17.35
CA MET A 243 -7.53 -7.91 16.79
C MET A 243 -7.77 -8.40 15.34
N GLY A 244 -6.79 -9.08 14.72
CA GLY A 244 -6.91 -9.56 13.33
C GLY A 244 -6.78 -8.47 12.26
N HIS A 245 -6.26 -7.30 12.62
CA HIS A 245 -6.12 -6.14 11.72
C HIS A 245 -4.79 -6.10 10.96
N LEU A 246 -3.86 -7.01 11.28
CA LEU A 246 -2.63 -7.22 10.52
C LEU A 246 -2.59 -8.65 10.00
N ASP A 247 -2.22 -8.80 8.74
CA ASP A 247 -2.10 -10.10 8.09
C ASP A 247 -0.81 -10.82 8.46
N ALA A 248 -0.86 -12.15 8.39
CA ALA A 248 0.34 -12.96 8.42
C ALA A 248 1.19 -12.68 7.17
N PRO A 249 2.53 -12.74 7.26
CA PRO A 249 3.35 -12.70 6.06
C PRO A 249 2.99 -13.82 5.10
N TRP A 250 2.78 -13.49 3.82
CA TRP A 250 2.53 -14.47 2.78
C TRP A 250 3.82 -15.20 2.39
N ASP A 251 3.72 -16.51 2.20
CA ASP A 251 4.86 -17.39 1.92
C ASP A 251 4.60 -18.23 0.66
N ALA A 252 5.46 -18.03 -0.35
CA ALA A 252 5.41 -18.77 -1.61
C ALA A 252 5.55 -20.29 -1.41
N GLN A 253 6.21 -20.77 -0.35
CA GLN A 253 6.34 -22.20 -0.05
C GLN A 253 5.00 -22.92 0.08
N ARG A 254 3.91 -22.18 0.36
CA ARG A 254 2.56 -22.73 0.47
C ARG A 254 1.97 -23.14 -0.87
N VAL A 255 2.46 -22.55 -1.97
CA VAL A 255 1.78 -22.63 -3.28
C VAL A 255 2.67 -23.14 -4.40
N VAL A 256 3.99 -23.20 -4.19
CA VAL A 256 4.97 -23.69 -5.15
C VAL A 256 5.96 -24.68 -4.54
N SER A 257 6.64 -25.42 -5.40
CA SER A 257 7.70 -26.38 -5.09
C SER A 257 8.89 -25.71 -4.37
N PRO A 258 9.66 -26.46 -3.55
CA PRO A 258 10.83 -25.92 -2.87
C PRO A 258 11.89 -25.33 -3.81
N GLY A 259 11.99 -25.87 -5.04
CA GLY A 259 12.87 -25.34 -6.08
C GLY A 259 12.42 -23.95 -6.53
N ARG A 260 11.13 -23.80 -6.87
CA ARG A 260 10.53 -22.52 -7.26
C ARG A 260 10.58 -21.50 -6.14
N THR A 261 10.34 -21.88 -4.88
CA THR A 261 10.51 -20.96 -3.73
C THR A 261 11.93 -20.38 -3.69
N ARG A 262 12.97 -21.22 -3.75
CA ARG A 262 14.36 -20.75 -3.70
C ARG A 262 14.66 -19.80 -4.86
N LEU A 263 14.12 -20.07 -6.04
CA LEU A 263 14.26 -19.18 -7.18
C LEU A 263 13.57 -17.83 -6.95
N ILE A 264 12.31 -17.82 -6.48
CA ILE A 264 11.57 -16.59 -6.17
C ILE A 264 12.33 -15.75 -5.13
N GLN A 265 12.81 -16.39 -4.06
CA GLN A 265 13.58 -15.71 -3.01
C GLN A 265 14.90 -15.13 -3.56
N PHE A 266 15.57 -15.87 -4.44
CA PHE A 266 16.79 -15.40 -5.10
C PHE A 266 16.51 -14.21 -6.04
N LEU A 267 15.47 -14.30 -6.87
CA LEU A 267 15.14 -13.30 -7.88
C LEU A 267 14.60 -12.00 -7.29
N LEU A 268 13.79 -12.08 -6.23
CA LEU A 268 13.11 -10.92 -5.65
C LEU A 268 13.78 -10.39 -4.37
N GLY A 269 14.73 -11.13 -3.81
CA GLY A 269 15.47 -10.71 -2.62
C GLY A 269 14.61 -10.59 -1.36
N TRP A 270 13.45 -11.24 -1.32
CA TRP A 270 12.57 -11.31 -0.16
C TRP A 270 12.34 -12.75 0.30
N GLN A 271 12.18 -12.95 1.61
CA GLN A 271 11.87 -14.25 2.19
C GLN A 271 10.35 -14.49 2.28
N ARG A 272 9.61 -13.46 2.71
CA ARG A 272 8.15 -13.42 2.80
C ARG A 272 7.63 -12.02 2.48
N GLN A 273 6.39 -11.92 2.03
CA GLN A 273 5.72 -10.64 1.84
C GLN A 273 5.02 -10.24 3.13
N ALA A 274 5.51 -9.20 3.81
CA ALA A 274 4.88 -8.63 4.99
C ALA A 274 4.20 -7.30 4.64
N ALA A 275 2.88 -7.32 4.56
CA ALA A 275 1.98 -6.19 4.29
C ALA A 275 1.98 -5.13 5.41
N GLY A 276 1.63 -3.88 5.08
CA GLY A 276 1.46 -2.78 6.03
C GLY A 276 2.75 -2.09 6.50
N ALA A 277 2.62 -1.12 7.39
CA ALA A 277 3.74 -0.50 8.11
C ALA A 277 3.26 0.18 9.39
N ILE A 278 4.15 0.24 10.40
CA ILE A 278 3.90 0.99 11.62
C ILE A 278 5.09 1.92 11.84
N ILE A 279 4.81 3.20 12.05
CA ILE A 279 5.81 4.23 12.29
C ILE A 279 5.36 5.16 13.42
N ALA A 280 6.30 5.61 14.24
CA ALA A 280 6.06 6.65 15.24
C ALA A 280 7.29 7.54 15.42
N PHE A 281 7.05 8.80 15.73
CA PHE A 281 8.12 9.74 16.11
C PHE A 281 8.57 9.49 17.55
N ALA A 282 9.87 9.31 17.76
CA ALA A 282 10.51 9.12 19.06
C ALA A 282 11.18 10.42 19.51
N PRO A 283 10.52 11.24 20.36
CA PRO A 283 11.10 12.50 20.85
C PRO A 283 12.25 12.29 21.84
N ASP A 284 12.42 11.08 22.36
CA ASP A 284 13.46 10.69 23.32
C ASP A 284 14.69 10.06 22.65
N LEU A 285 14.70 9.93 21.32
CA LEU A 285 15.79 9.33 20.57
C LEU A 285 16.48 10.36 19.68
N ASP A 286 17.71 10.70 20.07
CA ASP A 286 18.56 11.61 19.33
C ASP A 286 19.36 10.91 18.22
N VAL A 287 19.57 11.64 17.13
CA VAL A 287 20.50 11.28 16.07
C VAL A 287 21.49 12.43 15.83
N PRO A 288 22.64 12.16 15.19
CA PRO A 288 23.62 13.21 14.90
C PRO A 288 22.96 14.37 14.13
N GLU A 289 23.29 15.61 14.52
CA GLU A 289 22.68 16.84 14.00
C GLU A 289 22.68 16.92 12.47
N ALA A 290 23.73 16.40 11.84
CA ALA A 290 23.85 16.29 10.39
C ALA A 290 22.74 15.48 9.71
N TYR A 291 21.93 14.72 10.44
CA TYR A 291 20.84 13.93 9.91
C TYR A 291 19.48 14.23 10.52
N ARG A 292 19.35 15.30 11.34
CA ARG A 292 18.04 15.69 11.86
C ARG A 292 17.15 16.23 10.75
N SER A 293 15.91 15.74 10.69
CA SER A 293 14.87 16.27 9.79
C SER A 293 14.14 17.42 10.48
N GLY A 294 14.33 18.65 9.99
CA GLY A 294 13.53 19.80 10.43
C GLY A 294 13.73 20.20 11.91
N PRO A 295 12.75 20.88 12.51
CA PRO A 295 12.87 21.49 13.84
C PRO A 295 12.49 20.54 15.00
N PHE A 296 12.40 19.24 14.77
CA PHE A 296 11.90 18.28 15.74
C PHE A 296 12.99 17.79 16.70
N THR A 297 12.58 17.33 17.88
CA THR A 297 13.47 16.95 19.00
C THR A 297 13.95 15.49 18.99
N GLY A 298 13.62 14.73 17.94
CA GLY A 298 13.92 13.31 17.88
C GLY A 298 13.83 12.76 16.47
N ILE A 299 13.49 11.47 16.33
CA ILE A 299 13.51 10.79 15.04
C ILE A 299 12.35 9.79 14.87
N PRO A 300 11.81 9.61 13.65
CA PRO A 300 10.91 8.51 13.35
C PRO A 300 11.56 7.12 13.51
N ILE A 301 10.77 6.17 14.00
CA ILE A 301 11.09 4.73 14.06
C ILE A 301 10.03 3.98 13.27
N VAL A 302 10.45 3.13 12.34
CA VAL A 302 9.58 2.38 11.42
C VAL A 302 9.85 0.89 11.50
N THR A 303 8.82 0.08 11.24
CA THR A 303 8.97 -1.37 11.02
C THR A 303 9.89 -1.67 9.85
N CYS A 304 10.73 -2.70 9.98
CA CYS A 304 11.58 -3.19 8.89
C CYS A 304 10.76 -3.87 7.77
N THR A 305 11.33 -3.92 6.57
CA THR A 305 10.72 -4.59 5.41
C THR A 305 10.61 -6.12 5.58
N GLY A 306 9.62 -6.73 4.93
CA GLY A 306 9.44 -8.20 4.85
C GLY A 306 10.64 -8.95 4.26
N ARG A 307 11.57 -8.27 3.57
CA ARG A 307 12.86 -8.86 3.15
C ARG A 307 13.67 -9.44 4.32
N HIS A 308 13.39 -9.02 5.55
CA HIS A 308 14.09 -9.44 6.77
C HIS A 308 13.28 -10.38 7.67
N ASP A 309 12.29 -11.07 7.10
CA ASP A 309 11.47 -12.07 7.80
C ASP A 309 10.59 -11.50 8.93
N VAL A 310 10.17 -10.25 8.76
CA VAL A 310 9.41 -9.51 9.78
C VAL A 310 7.94 -9.93 9.77
N ASP A 311 7.41 -10.31 10.93
CA ASP A 311 5.98 -10.43 11.17
C ASP A 311 5.50 -9.24 12.02
N LYS A 312 4.71 -8.34 11.42
CA LYS A 312 4.27 -7.10 12.09
C LYS A 312 3.31 -7.33 13.26
N ARG A 313 2.77 -8.54 13.40
CA ARG A 313 1.95 -8.98 14.55
C ARG A 313 2.81 -9.35 15.75
N HIS A 314 4.09 -9.69 15.52
CA HIS A 314 5.01 -10.21 16.53
C HIS A 314 6.38 -9.53 16.44
N LEU A 315 6.37 -8.19 16.38
CA LEU A 315 7.58 -7.38 16.25
C LEU A 315 8.54 -7.62 17.42
N ARG A 316 9.79 -7.89 17.12
CA ARG A 316 10.88 -7.95 18.11
C ARG A 316 11.55 -6.60 18.20
N ARG A 317 11.59 -6.06 19.42
CA ARG A 317 12.20 -4.76 19.78
C ARG A 317 13.54 -4.52 19.10
N ASP A 318 14.43 -5.50 19.18
CA ASP A 318 15.83 -5.39 18.77
C ASP A 318 16.12 -5.96 17.38
N GLU A 319 15.09 -6.28 16.60
CA GLU A 319 15.29 -6.88 15.29
C GLU A 319 14.39 -6.34 14.20
N ASP A 320 13.20 -5.84 14.50
CA ASP A 320 12.19 -5.61 13.48
C ASP A 320 11.83 -4.12 13.31
N LEU A 321 12.64 -3.24 13.90
CA LEU A 321 12.48 -1.79 13.92
C LEU A 321 13.79 -1.08 13.56
N VAL A 322 13.67 0.06 12.89
CA VAL A 322 14.81 0.90 12.49
C VAL A 322 14.44 2.38 12.60
N ALA A 323 15.34 3.19 13.14
CA ALA A 323 15.20 4.64 13.12
C ALA A 323 15.56 5.19 11.74
N VAL A 324 14.81 6.19 11.28
CA VAL A 324 14.93 6.73 9.92
C VAL A 324 14.76 8.24 9.85
N SER A 325 15.43 8.87 8.89
CA SER A 325 15.36 10.31 8.65
C SER A 325 15.26 10.55 7.15
N LEU A 326 14.38 11.45 6.73
CA LEU A 326 14.29 11.88 5.34
C LEU A 326 14.90 13.27 5.22
N ARG A 327 15.95 13.38 4.41
CA ARG A 327 16.66 14.65 4.18
C ARG A 327 17.05 14.75 2.70
N ASP A 328 16.73 15.89 2.09
CA ASP A 328 17.08 16.20 0.70
C ASP A 328 16.62 15.08 -0.27
N GLY A 329 15.43 14.50 -0.02
CA GLY A 329 14.87 13.39 -0.79
C GLY A 329 15.51 12.01 -0.53
N THR A 330 16.51 11.93 0.35
CA THR A 330 17.19 10.67 0.71
C THR A 330 16.73 10.16 2.06
N LEU A 331 16.26 8.91 2.10
CA LEU A 331 15.96 8.21 3.35
C LEU A 331 17.24 7.63 3.94
N TYR A 332 17.54 7.96 5.18
CA TYR A 332 18.66 7.42 5.95
C TYR A 332 18.14 6.43 6.98
N ALA A 333 18.79 5.27 7.10
CA ALA A 333 18.47 4.25 8.10
C ALA A 333 19.62 4.13 9.10
N PHE A 334 19.33 4.30 10.40
CA PHE A 334 20.34 4.39 11.45
C PHE A 334 20.55 3.05 12.14
N GLY A 335 21.79 2.56 12.08
CA GLY A 335 22.23 1.37 12.77
C GLY A 335 22.44 1.64 14.26
N VAL A 336 21.94 0.73 15.08
CA VAL A 336 22.19 0.70 16.53
C VAL A 336 23.49 -0.05 16.79
N GLU A 337 24.30 0.46 17.72
CA GLU A 337 25.56 -0.18 18.13
C GLU A 337 25.37 -1.66 18.49
N GLY A 338 26.27 -2.50 17.98
CA GLY A 338 26.24 -3.95 18.23
C GLY A 338 25.14 -4.72 17.50
N ARG A 339 24.30 -4.06 16.69
CA ARG A 339 23.19 -4.68 15.96
C ARG A 339 23.38 -4.63 14.45
N ARG A 340 22.85 -5.65 13.77
CA ARG A 340 22.79 -5.65 12.31
C ARG A 340 21.70 -4.68 11.86
N LEU A 341 22.07 -3.71 11.02
CA LEU A 341 21.11 -2.83 10.37
C LEU A 341 20.25 -3.63 9.38
N LYS A 342 18.94 -3.50 9.51
CA LYS A 342 17.92 -3.97 8.57
C LYS A 342 17.27 -2.76 7.91
N GLY A 343 16.83 -2.93 6.67
CA GLY A 343 16.17 -1.86 5.92
C GLY A 343 14.78 -1.54 6.48
N PRO A 344 14.33 -0.27 6.34
CA PRO A 344 12.98 0.13 6.71
C PRO A 344 11.92 -0.55 5.82
N SER A 345 10.64 -0.40 6.18
CA SER A 345 9.52 -0.73 5.29
C SER A 345 9.71 -0.04 3.94
N ILE A 346 9.19 -0.66 2.87
CA ILE A 346 9.24 -0.06 1.52
C ILE A 346 8.44 1.24 1.44
N GLU A 347 7.49 1.43 2.36
CA GLU A 347 6.67 2.65 2.54
C GLU A 347 7.37 3.68 3.45
N GLY A 348 8.58 3.40 3.93
CA GLY A 348 9.22 4.19 4.98
C GLY A 348 9.42 5.67 4.62
N ASP A 349 9.81 5.95 3.38
CA ASP A 349 9.99 7.30 2.84
C ASP A 349 8.67 8.05 2.64
N GLU A 350 7.62 7.39 2.13
CA GLU A 350 6.27 7.94 2.08
C GLU A 350 5.80 8.43 3.45
N LEU A 351 5.85 7.52 4.42
CA LEU A 351 5.30 7.76 5.75
C LEU A 351 6.12 8.78 6.52
N VAL A 352 7.45 8.70 6.46
CA VAL A 352 8.35 9.70 7.06
C VAL A 352 8.17 11.05 6.40
N GLY A 353 8.07 11.11 5.06
CA GLY A 353 7.94 12.35 4.32
C GLY A 353 6.69 13.13 4.71
N GLY A 354 5.54 12.46 4.78
CA GLY A 354 4.30 13.09 5.23
C GLY A 354 4.30 13.46 6.72
N MET A 355 4.87 12.61 7.58
CA MET A 355 5.04 12.89 9.01
C MET A 355 5.88 14.16 9.22
N MET A 356 7.04 14.26 8.57
CA MET A 356 7.97 15.39 8.71
C MET A 356 7.49 16.68 8.03
N ALA A 357 6.57 16.57 7.06
CA ALA A 357 5.92 17.73 6.46
C ALA A 357 4.77 18.31 7.32
N SER A 358 4.31 17.57 8.34
CA SER A 358 3.23 18.04 9.21
C SER A 358 3.68 19.19 10.13
N PRO A 359 2.76 20.05 10.59
CA PRO A 359 3.09 21.16 11.49
C PRO A 359 3.79 20.72 12.77
N VAL A 360 4.63 21.60 13.30
CA VAL A 360 5.35 21.38 14.56
C VAL A 360 4.42 21.63 15.73
N VAL A 361 4.42 20.71 16.68
CA VAL A 361 3.73 20.82 17.96
C VAL A 361 4.76 20.89 19.08
N ARG A 362 4.57 21.83 20.00
CA ARG A 362 5.39 21.92 21.22
C ARG A 362 4.63 21.40 22.43
N LEU A 363 5.32 20.58 23.21
CA LEU A 363 4.78 19.83 24.33
C LEU A 363 5.59 20.08 25.60
N ARG A 364 4.89 20.01 26.73
CA ARG A 364 5.49 19.88 28.07
C ARG A 364 5.04 18.59 28.72
N GLU A 365 5.92 17.98 29.51
CA GLU A 365 5.57 16.79 30.28
C GLU A 365 4.48 17.06 31.33
N HIS A 366 3.62 16.05 31.49
CA HIS A 366 2.61 15.95 32.54
C HIS A 366 2.73 14.55 33.18
N PRO A 367 2.35 14.36 34.47
CA PRO A 367 2.37 13.03 35.10
C PRO A 367 1.66 11.96 34.26
N ASP A 368 0.50 12.30 33.70
CA ASP A 368 -0.36 11.38 32.93
C ASP A 368 -0.10 11.37 31.40
N GLY A 369 0.88 12.14 30.91
CA GLY A 369 1.08 12.33 29.47
C GLY A 369 1.87 13.58 29.09
N TYR A 370 1.39 14.26 28.07
CA TYR A 370 1.86 15.56 27.63
C TYR A 370 0.69 16.55 27.58
N VAL A 371 1.02 17.84 27.56
CA VAL A 371 0.08 18.92 27.28
C VAL A 371 0.69 19.81 26.20
N PHE A 372 -0.16 20.43 25.37
CA PHE A 372 0.29 21.48 24.47
C PHE A 372 0.87 22.63 25.26
N ASP A 373 2.05 23.09 24.85
CA ASP A 373 2.75 24.19 25.48
C ASP A 373 3.61 24.90 24.42
N PRO A 374 3.27 26.12 23.98
CA PRO A 374 4.05 26.87 23.00
C PRO A 374 5.51 27.11 23.42
N ASP A 375 5.79 27.11 24.72
CA ASP A 375 7.14 27.25 25.27
C ASP A 375 7.76 25.88 25.64
N GLY A 376 7.06 24.80 25.30
CA GLY A 376 7.49 23.42 25.51
C GLY A 376 8.82 23.09 24.81
N ASN A 377 9.64 22.29 25.50
CA ASN A 377 10.96 21.87 25.04
C ASN A 377 10.93 20.61 24.16
N ILE A 378 9.78 19.93 24.06
CA ILE A 378 9.58 18.76 23.21
C ILE A 378 8.87 19.22 21.94
N ALA A 379 9.54 19.11 20.79
CA ALA A 379 8.97 19.45 19.48
C ALA A 379 8.75 18.16 18.66
N VAL A 380 7.50 17.90 18.28
CA VAL A 380 7.07 16.72 17.52
C VAL A 380 6.25 17.11 16.29
N PRO A 381 6.18 16.25 15.27
CA PRO A 381 5.23 16.42 14.18
C PRO A 381 3.78 16.27 14.67
N ARG A 382 2.85 17.03 14.09
CA ARG A 382 1.41 16.92 14.38
C ARG A 382 0.86 15.56 13.97
N ILE A 383 1.34 14.97 12.88
CA ILE A 383 1.15 13.54 12.62
C ILE A 383 2.23 12.82 13.42
N TRP A 384 1.87 12.22 14.55
CA TRP A 384 2.84 11.64 15.48
C TRP A 384 3.19 10.20 15.12
N ALA A 385 2.21 9.44 14.65
CA ALA A 385 2.39 8.07 14.21
C ALA A 385 1.54 7.80 12.98
N ILE A 386 1.90 6.76 12.23
CA ILE A 386 1.13 6.30 11.07
C ILE A 386 1.05 4.78 11.13
N VAL A 387 -0.14 4.25 10.82
CA VAL A 387 -0.39 2.82 10.66
C VAL A 387 -0.95 2.60 9.27
N HIS A 388 -0.24 1.84 8.45
CA HIS A 388 -0.73 1.36 7.17
C HIS A 388 -1.20 -0.09 7.31
N THR A 389 -2.43 -0.37 6.86
CA THR A 389 -3.05 -1.69 6.92
C THR A 389 -3.60 -2.08 5.56
N HIS A 390 -3.60 -3.37 5.23
CA HIS A 390 -4.30 -3.91 4.06
C HIS A 390 -5.73 -4.31 4.45
N ARG A 391 -6.42 -3.38 5.12
CA ARG A 391 -7.82 -3.49 5.53
C ARG A 391 -8.57 -2.30 4.98
N GLY A 392 -9.82 -2.48 4.62
CA GLY A 392 -10.74 -1.37 4.41
C GLY A 392 -11.42 -0.96 5.71
N VAL A 393 -12.10 0.18 5.68
CA VAL A 393 -12.93 0.65 6.79
C VAL A 393 -14.40 0.46 6.43
N GLU A 394 -15.08 -0.43 7.15
CA GLU A 394 -16.51 -0.70 6.97
C GLU A 394 -17.34 0.44 7.55
N GLU A 395 -16.95 0.94 8.71
CA GLU A 395 -17.76 1.88 9.47
C GLU A 395 -16.95 2.81 10.37
N ILE A 396 -17.36 4.07 10.44
CA ILE A 396 -16.92 5.06 11.42
C ILE A 396 -18.13 5.60 12.18
N ARG A 397 -18.02 5.65 13.50
CA ARG A 397 -19.05 6.19 14.39
C ARG A 397 -18.50 7.33 15.25
N PRO A 398 -19.31 8.34 15.59
CA PRO A 398 -18.94 9.32 16.60
C PRO A 398 -18.88 8.64 17.98
N ILE A 399 -17.98 9.11 18.83
CA ILE A 399 -17.90 8.68 20.23
C ILE A 399 -18.70 9.63 21.12
N ARG A 400 -18.94 9.23 22.37
CA ARG A 400 -19.60 10.07 23.37
C ARG A 400 -18.58 10.72 24.30
N VAL A 401 -18.50 12.03 24.27
CA VAL A 401 -17.70 12.84 25.19
C VAL A 401 -18.65 13.74 25.97
N ASN A 402 -18.72 13.60 27.29
CA ASN A 402 -19.64 14.37 28.15
C ASN A 402 -21.11 14.33 27.67
N GLY A 403 -21.55 13.17 27.16
CA GLY A 403 -22.90 12.95 26.62
C GLY A 403 -23.12 13.44 25.17
N GLN A 404 -22.19 14.20 24.60
CA GLN A 404 -22.28 14.72 23.24
C GLN A 404 -21.60 13.77 22.24
N ALA A 405 -22.17 13.66 21.05
CA ALA A 405 -21.56 12.90 19.95
C ALA A 405 -20.43 13.74 19.33
N VAL A 406 -19.22 13.17 19.23
CA VAL A 406 -18.04 13.84 18.69
C VAL A 406 -17.41 12.96 17.62
N HIS A 407 -17.19 13.54 16.43
CA HIS A 407 -16.44 12.90 15.36
C HIS A 407 -14.94 13.09 15.62
N VAL A 408 -14.27 12.00 15.98
CA VAL A 408 -12.83 12.00 16.30
C VAL A 408 -11.96 11.39 15.20
N VAL A 409 -12.57 11.10 14.05
CA VAL A 409 -11.90 10.57 12.85
C VAL A 409 -12.14 11.52 11.68
N GLU A 410 -11.06 12.04 11.11
CA GLU A 410 -11.08 12.72 9.81
C GLU A 410 -10.99 11.67 8.69
N HIS A 411 -11.86 11.77 7.69
CA HIS A 411 -11.72 11.00 6.45
C HIS A 411 -11.23 11.91 5.34
N ILE A 412 -10.11 11.54 4.74
CA ILE A 412 -9.45 12.25 3.66
C ILE A 412 -9.73 11.45 2.38
N ARG A 413 -10.60 11.99 1.53
CA ARG A 413 -10.96 11.34 0.26
C ARG A 413 -9.74 11.21 -0.66
N PRO A 414 -9.62 10.12 -1.43
CA PRO A 414 -8.65 10.02 -2.51
C PRO A 414 -8.83 11.13 -3.55
N ASN A 415 -7.71 11.65 -4.07
CA ASN A 415 -7.70 12.62 -5.16
C ASN A 415 -7.73 11.88 -6.50
N VAL A 416 -8.92 11.41 -6.88
CA VAL A 416 -9.11 10.52 -8.04
C VAL A 416 -9.00 11.26 -9.37
N GLU A 417 -9.04 12.59 -9.37
CA GLU A 417 -8.75 13.41 -10.53
C GLU A 417 -7.25 13.38 -10.88
N GLN A 418 -6.38 13.43 -9.87
CA GLN A 418 -4.93 13.39 -10.07
C GLN A 418 -4.38 11.95 -10.08
N PHE A 419 -5.03 11.03 -9.35
CA PHE A 419 -4.64 9.62 -9.23
C PHE A 419 -5.85 8.71 -9.48
N PRO A 420 -6.35 8.64 -10.73
CA PRO A 420 -7.58 7.90 -11.07
C PRO A 420 -7.48 6.39 -10.90
N TYR A 421 -6.27 5.83 -10.90
CA TYR A 421 -6.01 4.41 -10.80
C TYR A 421 -4.91 4.16 -9.78
N ALA A 422 -5.08 3.12 -8.97
CA ALA A 422 -4.13 2.76 -7.93
C ALA A 422 -2.88 2.06 -8.48
N VAL A 423 -1.80 2.12 -7.69
CA VAL A 423 -0.60 1.32 -7.86
C VAL A 423 -0.28 0.56 -6.57
N GLY A 424 0.53 -0.50 -6.66
CA GLY A 424 1.01 -1.22 -5.48
C GLY A 424 1.99 -0.39 -4.64
N CYS A 425 2.28 -0.86 -3.43
CA CYS A 425 3.26 -0.25 -2.54
C CYS A 425 4.69 -0.31 -3.08
N GLY A 426 5.55 0.56 -2.52
CA GLY A 426 6.93 0.71 -2.99
C GLY A 426 7.04 1.36 -4.36
N LYS A 427 6.02 2.14 -4.75
CA LYS A 427 5.99 2.93 -5.97
C LYS A 427 6.03 4.41 -5.63
N ASP A 428 6.79 5.19 -6.40
CA ASP A 428 6.84 6.65 -6.26
C ASP A 428 5.46 7.31 -6.30
N MET A 429 4.59 6.85 -7.21
CA MET A 429 3.22 7.34 -7.34
C MET A 429 2.37 7.04 -6.10
N MET A 430 2.57 5.89 -5.45
CA MET A 430 1.90 5.59 -4.16
C MET A 430 2.32 6.61 -3.09
N PHE A 431 3.59 7.03 -3.13
CA PHE A 431 4.09 8.01 -2.18
C PHE A 431 3.51 9.39 -2.43
N GLU A 432 3.36 9.78 -3.70
CA GLU A 432 2.69 11.02 -4.07
C GLU A 432 1.22 11.02 -3.64
N ILE A 433 0.50 9.90 -3.83
CA ILE A 433 -0.89 9.72 -3.41
C ILE A 433 -1.04 9.96 -1.90
N SER A 434 -0.21 9.32 -1.09
CA SER A 434 -0.28 9.48 0.36
C SER A 434 0.19 10.85 0.84
N ARG A 435 1.19 11.45 0.20
CA ARG A 435 1.63 12.82 0.51
C ARG A 435 0.55 13.84 0.17
N ASP A 436 -0.17 13.67 -0.94
CA ASP A 436 -1.34 14.48 -1.30
C ASP A 436 -2.44 14.33 -0.22
N GLY A 437 -2.75 13.09 0.18
CA GLY A 437 -3.70 12.83 1.26
C GLY A 437 -3.31 13.53 2.57
N MET A 438 -2.07 13.36 3.03
CA MET A 438 -1.58 14.01 4.26
C MET A 438 -1.60 15.54 4.15
N ALA A 439 -1.23 16.11 3.00
CA ALA A 439 -1.24 17.55 2.77
C ALA A 439 -2.67 18.15 2.80
N ARG A 440 -3.69 17.37 2.43
CA ARG A 440 -5.11 17.78 2.46
C ARG A 440 -5.79 17.54 3.82
N SER A 441 -5.11 16.94 4.79
CA SER A 441 -5.65 16.77 6.14
C SER A 441 -5.87 18.12 6.82
N THR A 442 -7.13 18.41 7.12
CA THR A 442 -7.51 19.61 7.85
C THR A 442 -7.17 19.48 9.32
N ALA A 443 -7.33 18.30 9.93
CA ALA A 443 -7.00 18.07 11.34
C ALA A 443 -5.48 18.11 11.65
N ALA A 444 -4.64 17.92 10.63
CA ALA A 444 -3.21 18.13 10.73
C ALA A 444 -2.82 19.62 10.84
N THR A 445 -3.68 20.55 10.40
CA THR A 445 -3.40 22.00 10.42
C THR A 445 -4.32 22.80 11.35
N ASP A 446 -5.50 22.28 11.67
CA ASP A 446 -6.43 22.82 12.65
C ASP A 446 -6.25 22.16 14.03
N PHE A 447 -5.64 22.91 14.95
CA PHE A 447 -5.37 22.44 16.32
C PHE A 447 -6.62 22.36 17.21
N GLU A 448 -7.72 22.99 16.81
CA GLU A 448 -9.01 22.92 17.52
C GLU A 448 -9.85 21.73 17.04
N SER A 449 -9.42 21.05 15.98
CA SER A 449 -10.11 19.87 15.48
C SER A 449 -10.21 18.78 16.57
N PRO A 450 -11.41 18.20 16.79
CA PRO A 450 -11.58 17.09 17.73
C PRO A 450 -11.02 15.77 17.18
N ALA A 451 -10.56 15.74 15.92
CA ALA A 451 -10.02 14.53 15.32
C ALA A 451 -8.69 14.14 15.98
N VAL A 452 -8.60 12.88 16.38
CA VAL A 452 -7.38 12.26 16.92
C VAL A 452 -6.75 11.28 15.93
N VAL A 453 -7.51 10.87 14.91
CA VAL A 453 -7.06 10.04 13.78
C VAL A 453 -7.55 10.66 12.47
N GLY A 454 -6.67 10.73 11.48
CA GLY A 454 -7.04 10.88 10.09
C GLY A 454 -6.94 9.54 9.39
N MET A 455 -7.80 9.29 8.40
CA MET A 455 -7.66 8.13 7.55
C MET A 455 -7.74 8.50 6.07
N PHE A 456 -7.04 7.72 5.27
CA PHE A 456 -6.97 7.84 3.83
C PHE A 456 -7.11 6.47 3.19
N ASP A 457 -8.08 6.30 2.29
CA ASP A 457 -8.25 5.06 1.53
C ASP A 457 -7.18 4.96 0.46
N VAL A 458 -6.30 3.97 0.61
CA VAL A 458 -5.39 3.59 -0.46
C VAL A 458 -6.12 2.61 -1.35
N ALA A 459 -6.77 3.15 -2.39
CA ALA A 459 -7.47 2.39 -3.41
C ALA A 459 -6.73 1.09 -3.81
N ASN A 460 -7.47 -0.01 -3.90
CA ASN A 460 -6.98 -1.36 -4.26
C ASN A 460 -5.95 -1.97 -3.28
N HIS A 461 -5.61 -1.31 -2.18
CA HIS A 461 -4.50 -1.73 -1.34
C HIS A 461 -4.81 -1.77 0.17
N GLY A 462 -5.51 -0.76 0.71
CA GLY A 462 -5.88 -0.72 2.12
C GLY A 462 -6.16 0.68 2.65
N THR A 463 -5.74 0.96 3.88
CA THR A 463 -5.99 2.24 4.55
C THR A 463 -4.76 2.70 5.32
N ASN A 464 -4.43 3.98 5.11
CA ASN A 464 -3.45 4.72 5.89
C ASN A 464 -4.16 5.46 7.04
N PHE A 465 -3.70 5.26 8.28
CA PHE A 465 -4.18 5.98 9.48
C PHE A 465 -3.12 6.93 10.01
N PHE A 466 -3.40 8.23 9.97
CA PHE A 466 -2.55 9.29 10.52
C PHE A 466 -2.97 9.57 11.97
N LEU A 467 -2.07 9.28 12.92
CA LEU A 467 -2.38 9.43 14.34
C LEU A 467 -1.86 10.78 14.80
N TYR A 468 -2.78 11.68 15.15
CA TYR A 468 -2.41 13.04 15.51
C TYR A 468 -1.83 13.11 16.92
N CYS A 469 -0.87 14.00 17.14
CA CYS A 469 -0.46 14.46 18.46
C CYS A 469 -1.59 15.26 19.09
N ALA A 470 -2.63 14.56 19.59
CA ALA A 470 -3.88 15.13 20.07
C ALA A 470 -4.25 14.57 21.45
N PRO A 471 -4.95 15.36 22.28
CA PRO A 471 -5.41 14.91 23.59
C PRO A 471 -6.35 13.70 23.49
N ARG A 472 -6.46 12.93 24.57
CA ARG A 472 -7.56 11.96 24.70
C ARG A 472 -8.89 12.72 24.59
N PRO A 473 -9.90 12.17 23.90
CA PRO A 473 -11.19 12.82 23.76
C PRO A 473 -11.77 13.26 25.11
N GLY A 474 -12.13 14.55 25.23
CA GLY A 474 -12.68 15.13 26.46
C GLY A 474 -11.65 15.55 27.52
N THR A 475 -10.35 15.47 27.22
CA THR A 475 -9.27 15.89 28.12
C THR A 475 -8.33 16.87 27.44
N ASN A 476 -7.38 17.43 28.19
CA ASN A 476 -6.24 18.18 27.65
C ASN A 476 -4.93 17.36 27.68
N ILE A 477 -4.99 16.07 28.03
CA ILE A 477 -3.83 15.21 28.18
C ILE A 477 -3.62 14.40 26.90
N ILE A 478 -2.45 14.59 26.30
CA ILE A 478 -1.98 13.85 25.15
C ILE A 478 -1.27 12.58 25.67
N PRO A 479 -1.63 11.37 25.19
CA PRO A 479 -1.03 10.13 25.68
C PRO A 479 0.47 10.08 25.34
N ARG A 480 1.24 9.35 26.17
CA ARG A 480 2.66 9.10 25.86
C ARG A 480 2.84 8.08 24.74
N ASP A 481 1.91 7.14 24.64
CA ASP A 481 1.84 6.17 23.58
C ASP A 481 1.07 6.79 22.39
N PRO A 482 1.73 7.06 21.25
CA PRO A 482 1.09 7.73 20.11
C PRO A 482 0.01 6.86 19.45
N PHE A 483 -0.08 5.57 19.78
CA PHE A 483 -1.09 4.65 19.26
C PHE A 483 -2.34 4.55 20.13
N GLU A 484 -2.33 5.09 21.37
CA GLU A 484 -3.38 4.85 22.36
C GLU A 484 -4.77 5.24 21.86
N ASN A 485 -4.92 6.47 21.35
CA ASN A 485 -6.20 6.95 20.83
C ASN A 485 -6.71 6.06 19.70
N PHE A 486 -5.85 5.67 18.76
CA PHE A 486 -6.22 4.81 17.63
C PHE A 486 -6.66 3.41 18.08
N LEU A 487 -5.87 2.76 18.94
CA LEU A 487 -6.20 1.44 19.45
C LEU A 487 -7.53 1.45 20.21
N ASN A 488 -7.79 2.49 21.01
CA ASN A 488 -9.07 2.65 21.71
C ASN A 488 -10.26 2.84 20.75
N LEU A 489 -10.05 3.50 19.59
CA LEU A 489 -11.09 3.66 18.58
C LEU A 489 -11.41 2.36 17.84
N LEU A 490 -10.46 1.43 17.75
CA LEU A 490 -10.68 0.08 17.20
C LEU A 490 -11.30 -0.86 18.23
N ASP A 491 -10.94 -0.71 19.51
CA ASP A 491 -11.36 -1.60 20.58
C ASP A 491 -12.85 -1.42 20.91
N PRO A 492 -13.72 -2.43 20.67
CA PRO A 492 -15.15 -2.34 20.94
C PRO A 492 -15.49 -2.22 22.43
N ASP A 493 -14.58 -2.63 23.32
CA ASP A 493 -14.76 -2.52 24.76
C ASP A 493 -14.40 -1.12 25.29
N VAL A 494 -13.78 -0.27 24.46
CA VAL A 494 -13.42 1.12 24.80
C VAL A 494 -14.30 2.11 24.04
N TYR A 495 -14.15 2.20 22.72
CA TYR A 495 -14.97 3.09 21.89
C TYR A 495 -15.62 2.39 20.71
N GLY A 496 -14.95 1.43 20.05
CA GLY A 496 -15.47 0.73 18.88
C GLY A 496 -15.94 1.67 17.76
N ALA A 497 -15.23 2.80 17.60
CA ALA A 497 -15.59 3.87 16.69
C ALA A 497 -15.16 3.60 15.25
N ILE A 498 -14.15 2.76 15.03
CA ILE A 498 -13.65 2.36 13.71
C ILE A 498 -13.83 0.85 13.60
N LYS A 499 -14.55 0.40 12.56
CA LYS A 499 -14.70 -1.01 12.23
C LYS A 499 -13.94 -1.32 10.94
N LEU A 500 -12.87 -2.11 11.04
CA LEU A 500 -12.10 -2.57 9.89
C LEU A 500 -12.72 -3.83 9.27
N THR A 501 -12.50 -4.00 7.98
CA THR A 501 -12.94 -5.16 7.20
C THR A 501 -11.80 -5.69 6.32
N THR A 502 -11.86 -6.98 5.98
CA THR A 502 -10.96 -7.60 4.99
C THR A 502 -11.25 -7.14 3.57
N GLU A 503 -12.40 -6.52 3.34
CA GLU A 503 -12.75 -5.94 2.04
C GLU A 503 -12.00 -4.63 1.83
N VAL A 504 -11.20 -4.57 0.77
CA VAL A 504 -10.48 -3.35 0.36
C VAL A 504 -11.19 -2.78 -0.87
N PRO A 505 -11.48 -1.45 -0.91
CA PRO A 505 -12.17 -0.85 -2.04
C PRO A 505 -11.39 -1.06 -3.34
N GLN A 506 -11.99 -1.82 -4.26
CA GLN A 506 -11.47 -2.05 -5.60
C GLN A 506 -12.08 -1.02 -6.55
N ILE A 507 -11.30 -0.02 -6.96
CA ILE A 507 -11.72 1.08 -7.84
C ILE A 507 -11.06 1.01 -9.19
#